data_AF-A0A6J7KIB9-F1
#
_entry.id   AF-A0A6J7KIB9-F1
#
_cell.length_a   1.000
_cell.length_b   1.000
_cell.length_c   1.000
_cell.angle_alpha   90.00
_cell.angle_beta   90.00
_cell.angle_gamma   90.00
#
_symmetry.space_group_name_H-M   'P 1'
#
loop_
_entity.id
_entity.type
_entity.pdbx_description
1 polymer ?
#
loop_
_entity_poly.entity_id
_entity_poly.type
_entity_poly.pdbx_seq_one_letter_code
_entity_poly.pdbx_strand_id
1 'polypeptide(L)'
;MKALRVGSTKTAAGGRSDTMLLVHISKKRDKAYLVSLPRDTLVTIPAHTSTDGKSQIPARQNKLNAAFAFGGAPLLIETIEGETNLKIDHYIEVSFAGFAGIVNALGGIDVCTKVDIDDPKSHLVLSAGTHTLDGIEALKYVRTRDFDGRGDIGRMQRQQQFMSSVIKKATSTGVLLNPIKIVNFMNAAISTIKMDENLSEGDLLDLAKQMRGLSSGNVRTLTVPLSNANGNVPGIGSVVIWDEQLSTELWTRIRDDAALVDEVTPSPSASSSASAKPVIVDKFKTRTASENPCGDIK
;
A
#
# COMPACT_ATOMS: atom_id res chain seq x y z
N MET A 1 -0.60 -30.14 6.50
CA MET A 1 -0.58 -28.72 6.11
C MET A 1 -0.01 -27.92 7.28
N LYS A 2 1.19 -27.34 7.14
CA LYS A 2 1.80 -26.54 8.22
C LYS A 2 1.18 -25.15 8.17
N ALA A 3 0.51 -24.75 9.26
CA ALA A 3 0.01 -23.39 9.43
C ALA A 3 1.20 -22.40 9.39
N LEU A 4 1.10 -21.35 8.55
CA LEU A 4 1.99 -20.21 8.62
C LEU A 4 1.83 -19.56 10.01
N ARG A 5 2.91 -19.55 10.80
CA ARG A 5 2.97 -18.80 12.06
C ARG A 5 3.60 -17.44 11.75
N VAL A 6 2.75 -16.45 11.54
CA VAL A 6 3.17 -15.07 11.32
C VAL A 6 2.85 -14.25 12.57
N GLY A 7 3.81 -14.08 13.47
CA GLY A 7 3.67 -13.20 14.63
C GLY A 7 2.77 -13.74 15.75
N SER A 8 3.12 -13.41 16.99
CA SER A 8 2.31 -13.79 18.16
C SER A 8 1.18 -12.80 18.41
N THR A 9 0.02 -13.30 18.88
CA THR A 9 -1.13 -12.50 19.33
C THR A 9 -0.80 -11.51 20.45
N LYS A 10 0.35 -11.68 21.11
CA LYS A 10 0.80 -10.86 22.24
C LYS A 10 1.11 -9.40 21.88
N THR A 11 1.28 -9.10 20.59
CA THR A 11 1.54 -7.74 20.09
C THR A 11 0.31 -7.03 19.53
N ALA A 12 -0.85 -7.67 19.47
CA ALA A 12 -2.08 -7.11 18.87
C ALA A 12 -2.95 -6.29 19.84
N ALA A 13 -2.64 -6.28 21.14
CA ALA A 13 -3.43 -5.55 22.12
C ALA A 13 -3.32 -4.02 21.90
N GLY A 14 -4.30 -3.46 21.19
CA GLY A 14 -4.48 -2.00 21.02
C GLY A 14 -3.97 -1.41 19.71
N GLY A 15 -3.37 -2.19 18.80
CA GLY A 15 -2.89 -1.70 17.51
C GLY A 15 -4.00 -1.64 16.45
N ARG A 16 -4.16 -0.50 15.77
CA ARG A 16 -4.90 -0.43 14.50
C ARG A 16 -3.87 -0.23 13.39
N SER A 17 -3.94 -1.05 12.34
CA SER A 17 -3.17 -0.77 11.12
C SER A 17 -3.86 0.35 10.35
N ASP A 18 -3.15 1.46 10.18
CA ASP A 18 -3.66 2.67 9.52
C ASP A 18 -3.36 2.71 8.02
N THR A 19 -2.39 1.92 7.56
CA THR A 19 -1.98 1.79 6.15
C THR A 19 -1.71 0.33 5.84
N MET A 20 -2.42 -0.23 4.86
CA MET A 20 -2.22 -1.61 4.41
C MET A 20 -1.92 -1.60 2.91
N LEU A 21 -0.83 -2.27 2.53
CA LEU A 21 -0.41 -2.42 1.14
C LEU A 21 -0.26 -3.91 0.84
N LEU A 22 -0.81 -4.33 -0.29
CA LEU A 22 -0.46 -5.58 -0.92
C LEU A 22 0.60 -5.29 -1.99
N VAL A 23 1.74 -5.97 -1.89
CA VAL A 23 2.85 -5.84 -2.85
C VAL A 23 2.92 -7.13 -3.65
N HIS A 24 2.67 -7.03 -4.95
CA HIS A 24 2.89 -8.11 -5.91
C HIS A 24 4.20 -7.87 -6.65
N ILE A 25 5.05 -8.89 -6.72
CA ILE A 25 6.25 -8.88 -7.55
C ILE A 25 6.11 -10.00 -8.55
N SER A 26 6.10 -9.64 -9.84
CA SER A 26 5.92 -10.59 -10.92
C SER A 26 6.94 -11.73 -10.89
N LYS A 27 6.60 -12.89 -11.43
CA LYS A 27 7.48 -14.06 -11.46
C LYS A 27 8.80 -13.78 -12.18
N LYS A 28 8.76 -12.94 -13.22
CA LYS A 28 9.94 -12.50 -13.98
C LYS A 28 10.75 -11.40 -13.29
N ARG A 29 10.26 -10.85 -12.17
CA ARG A 29 10.88 -9.74 -11.40
C ARG A 29 11.05 -8.45 -12.23
N ASP A 30 10.27 -8.29 -13.30
CA ASP A 30 10.32 -7.15 -14.22
C ASP A 30 9.16 -6.17 -14.04
N LYS A 31 8.19 -6.50 -13.18
CA LYS A 31 7.04 -5.66 -12.77
C LYS A 31 6.75 -5.82 -11.27
N ALA A 32 6.28 -4.74 -10.66
CA ALA A 32 5.76 -4.74 -9.30
C ALA A 32 4.48 -3.91 -9.19
N TYR A 33 3.51 -4.39 -8.39
CA TYR A 33 2.25 -3.70 -8.14
C TYR A 33 2.09 -3.46 -6.65
N LEU A 34 1.78 -2.22 -6.25
CA LEU A 34 1.51 -1.84 -4.88
C LEU A 34 0.06 -1.40 -4.77
N VAL A 35 -0.77 -2.26 -4.18
CA VAL A 35 -2.21 -2.06 -4.04
C VAL A 35 -2.51 -1.61 -2.62
N SER A 36 -3.05 -0.40 -2.49
CA SER A 36 -3.54 0.12 -1.22
C SER A 36 -4.89 -0.49 -0.86
N LEU A 37 -4.98 -1.02 0.36
CA LEU A 37 -6.20 -1.56 0.96
C LEU A 37 -6.67 -0.58 2.04
N PRO A 38 -7.76 0.18 1.83
CA PRO A 38 -8.26 1.11 2.84
C PRO A 38 -8.60 0.39 4.14
N ARG A 39 -8.12 0.90 5.27
CA ARG A 39 -8.29 0.27 6.60
C ARG A 39 -9.77 0.09 7.00
N ASP A 40 -10.64 0.95 6.49
CA ASP A 40 -12.08 0.98 6.77
C ASP A 40 -12.89 0.17 5.73
N THR A 41 -12.20 -0.62 4.89
CA THR A 41 -12.85 -1.56 3.95
C THR A 41 -13.76 -2.51 4.73
N LEU A 42 -15.02 -2.62 4.29
CA LEU A 42 -15.96 -3.62 4.78
C LEU A 42 -15.55 -5.00 4.24
N VAL A 43 -15.22 -5.91 5.15
CA VAL A 43 -14.80 -7.29 4.84
C VAL A 43 -15.50 -8.27 5.77
N THR A 44 -15.54 -9.54 5.37
CA THR A 44 -15.92 -10.66 6.21
C THR A 44 -14.69 -11.19 6.93
N ILE A 45 -14.58 -10.89 8.22
CA ILE A 45 -13.53 -11.48 9.06
C ILE A 45 -13.96 -12.92 9.36
N PRO A 46 -13.10 -13.94 9.10
CA PRO A 46 -13.42 -15.34 9.35
C PRO A 46 -13.59 -15.61 10.85
N ALA A 47 -14.13 -16.79 11.16
CA ALA A 47 -14.28 -17.21 12.55
C ALA A 47 -12.90 -17.31 13.22
N HIS A 48 -12.76 -16.76 14.42
CA HIS A 48 -11.48 -16.66 15.11
C HIS A 48 -11.65 -16.77 16.62
N THR A 49 -10.56 -17.08 17.32
CA THR A 49 -10.54 -17.05 18.78
C THR A 49 -10.40 -15.61 19.27
N SER A 50 -11.14 -15.24 20.31
CA SER A 50 -11.04 -13.93 20.96
C SER A 50 -9.62 -13.64 21.44
N THR A 51 -9.29 -12.36 21.59
CA THR A 51 -7.94 -11.90 22.00
C THR A 51 -7.51 -12.43 23.37
N ASP A 52 -8.46 -12.75 24.26
CA ASP A 52 -8.21 -13.35 25.57
C ASP A 52 -8.11 -14.89 25.54
N GLY A 53 -8.31 -15.51 24.37
CA GLY A 53 -8.24 -16.95 24.15
C GLY A 53 -9.46 -17.73 24.63
N LYS A 54 -10.52 -17.07 25.11
CA LYS A 54 -11.60 -17.72 25.85
C LYS A 54 -12.86 -18.02 25.05
N SER A 55 -13.03 -17.45 23.87
CA SER A 55 -14.28 -17.55 23.12
C SER A 55 -14.01 -17.69 21.63
N GLN A 56 -14.87 -18.45 20.95
CA GLN A 56 -14.91 -18.50 19.49
C GLN A 56 -15.86 -17.42 18.99
N ILE A 57 -15.35 -16.56 18.12
CA ILE A 57 -16.11 -15.50 17.45
C ILE A 57 -16.50 -16.03 16.07
N PRO A 58 -17.79 -16.08 15.71
CA PRO A 58 -18.20 -16.49 14.38
C PRO A 58 -17.75 -15.49 13.32
N ALA A 59 -17.69 -15.94 12.06
CA ALA A 59 -17.39 -15.07 10.94
C ALA A 59 -18.39 -13.91 10.88
N ARG A 60 -17.90 -12.70 10.64
CA ARG A 60 -18.74 -11.48 10.67
C ARG A 60 -18.15 -10.35 9.85
N GLN A 61 -19.03 -9.46 9.41
CA GLN A 61 -18.65 -8.24 8.73
C GLN A 61 -18.03 -7.24 9.72
N ASN A 62 -16.91 -6.64 9.35
CA ASN A 62 -16.30 -5.51 10.04
C ASN A 62 -15.35 -4.75 9.10
N LYS A 63 -14.71 -3.71 9.63
CA LYS A 63 -13.63 -3.00 8.96
C LYS A 63 -12.37 -3.86 8.92
N LEU A 64 -11.61 -3.79 7.84
CA LEU A 64 -10.37 -4.56 7.65
C LEU A 64 -9.37 -4.37 8.80
N ASN A 65 -9.20 -3.16 9.33
CA ASN A 65 -8.32 -2.91 10.48
C ASN A 65 -8.75 -3.61 11.77
N ALA A 66 -10.01 -4.01 11.87
CA ALA A 66 -10.50 -4.75 13.02
C ALA A 66 -9.95 -6.19 13.03
N ALA A 67 -9.67 -6.79 11.87
CA ALA A 67 -9.04 -8.12 11.81
C ALA A 67 -7.69 -8.15 12.53
N PHE A 68 -6.86 -7.11 12.29
CA PHE A 68 -5.60 -6.96 13.01
C PHE A 68 -5.80 -6.77 14.53
N ALA A 69 -6.78 -5.96 14.92
CA ALA A 69 -7.08 -5.75 16.35
C ALA A 69 -7.60 -7.02 17.04
N PHE A 70 -8.33 -7.87 16.33
CA PHE A 70 -8.94 -9.09 16.88
C PHE A 70 -7.99 -10.28 16.93
N GLY A 71 -7.07 -10.40 15.97
CA GLY A 71 -6.23 -11.60 15.85
C GLY A 71 -4.80 -11.34 15.36
N GLY A 72 -4.37 -10.08 15.30
CA GLY A 72 -3.05 -9.70 14.82
C GLY A 72 -2.86 -9.95 13.32
N ALA A 73 -1.60 -10.06 12.91
CA ALA A 73 -1.24 -10.36 11.52
C ALA A 73 -1.88 -11.65 10.96
N PRO A 74 -1.96 -12.78 11.69
CA PRO A 74 -2.55 -14.00 11.16
C PRO A 74 -3.99 -13.82 10.68
N LEU A 75 -4.84 -13.21 11.52
CA LEU A 75 -6.25 -13.01 11.17
C LEU A 75 -6.42 -11.96 10.06
N LEU A 76 -5.57 -10.93 10.03
CA LEU A 76 -5.57 -9.97 8.94
C LEU A 76 -5.22 -10.63 7.60
N ILE A 77 -4.18 -11.47 7.58
CA ILE A 77 -3.76 -12.21 6.38
C ILE A 77 -4.89 -13.13 5.93
N GLU A 78 -5.45 -13.94 6.82
CA GLU A 78 -6.56 -14.86 6.50
C GLU A 78 -7.78 -14.10 5.95
N THR A 79 -8.08 -12.93 6.51
CA THR A 79 -9.16 -12.07 6.02
C THR A 79 -8.86 -11.58 4.59
N ILE A 80 -7.65 -11.09 4.33
CA ILE A 80 -7.26 -10.63 2.98
C ILE A 80 -7.30 -11.79 1.99
N GLU A 81 -6.71 -12.94 2.33
CA GLU A 81 -6.72 -14.13 1.49
C GLU A 81 -8.16 -14.59 1.18
N GLY A 82 -9.07 -14.53 2.15
CA GLY A 82 -10.48 -14.85 1.96
C GLY A 82 -11.20 -13.88 1.02
N GLU A 83 -10.94 -12.58 1.14
CA GLU A 83 -11.57 -11.54 0.32
C GLU A 83 -11.01 -11.46 -1.11
N THR A 84 -9.72 -11.78 -1.30
CA THR A 84 -9.04 -11.66 -2.60
C THR A 84 -8.81 -12.99 -3.31
N ASN A 85 -8.92 -14.11 -2.58
CA ASN A 85 -8.46 -15.43 -3.01
C ASN A 85 -7.01 -15.37 -3.53
N LEU A 86 -6.17 -14.59 -2.84
CA LEU A 86 -4.73 -14.57 -3.07
C LEU A 86 -4.08 -15.41 -1.99
N LYS A 87 -2.84 -15.82 -2.23
CA LYS A 87 -1.96 -16.35 -1.20
C LYS A 87 -0.94 -15.30 -0.84
N ILE A 88 -0.84 -14.96 0.44
CA ILE A 88 0.17 -14.04 0.94
C ILE A 88 1.41 -14.85 1.31
N ASP A 89 2.49 -14.66 0.55
CA ASP A 89 3.73 -15.40 0.79
C ASP A 89 4.49 -14.87 2.02
N HIS A 90 4.47 -13.55 2.22
CA HIS A 90 5.23 -12.87 3.28
C HIS A 90 4.48 -11.67 3.86
N TYR A 91 4.80 -11.35 5.11
CA TYR A 91 4.20 -10.22 5.84
C TYR A 91 5.27 -9.34 6.49
N ILE A 92 5.06 -8.03 6.39
CA ILE A 92 5.91 -7.00 6.99
C ILE A 92 5.05 -6.03 7.77
N GLU A 93 5.35 -5.85 9.06
CA GLU A 93 4.75 -4.83 9.92
C GLU A 93 5.75 -3.71 10.20
N VAL A 94 5.36 -2.47 9.91
CA VAL A 94 6.20 -1.29 10.13
C VAL A 94 5.69 -0.50 11.33
N SER A 95 6.53 -0.32 12.34
CA SER A 95 6.24 0.55 13.49
C SER A 95 6.39 2.04 13.11
N PHE A 96 5.90 2.97 13.92
CA PHE A 96 6.12 4.40 13.68
C PHE A 96 7.60 4.79 13.68
N ALA A 97 8.39 4.18 14.58
CA ALA A 97 9.84 4.38 14.59
C ALA A 97 10.47 3.86 13.29
N GLY A 98 10.01 2.71 12.80
CA GLY A 98 10.49 2.14 11.55
C GLY A 98 10.12 2.95 10.32
N PHE A 99 8.89 3.46 10.27
CA PHE A 99 8.46 4.38 9.24
C PHE A 99 9.37 5.62 9.18
N ALA A 100 9.66 6.24 10.32
CA ALA A 100 10.54 7.40 10.38
C ALA A 100 11.98 7.06 9.94
N GLY A 101 12.49 5.89 10.35
CA GLY A 101 13.80 5.39 9.93
C GLY A 101 13.92 5.19 8.42
N ILE A 102 12.90 4.57 7.80
CA ILE A 102 12.81 4.36 6.35
C ILE A 102 12.84 5.70 5.60
N VAL A 103 12.02 6.67 6.03
CA VAL A 103 11.98 8.01 5.42
C VAL A 103 13.32 8.73 5.51
N ASN A 104 13.95 8.70 6.69
CA ASN A 104 15.25 9.35 6.90
C ASN A 104 16.35 8.69 6.06
N ALA A 105 16.35 7.35 5.94
CA ALA A 105 17.32 6.64 5.12
C ALA A 105 17.18 6.95 3.61
N LEU A 106 15.98 7.32 3.16
CA LEU A 106 15.73 7.83 1.80
C LEU A 106 16.13 9.30 1.61
N GLY A 107 16.58 9.98 2.68
CA GLY A 107 16.90 11.41 2.67
C GLY A 107 15.65 12.30 2.64
N GLY A 108 14.56 11.84 3.27
CA GLY A 108 13.27 12.52 3.28
C GLY A 108 12.39 12.22 2.07
N ILE A 109 11.10 12.51 2.22
CA ILE A 109 10.07 12.28 1.19
C ILE A 109 9.44 13.60 0.76
N ASP A 110 9.38 13.81 -0.55
CA ASP A 110 8.76 14.99 -1.12
C ASP A 110 7.22 14.86 -1.08
N VAL A 111 6.56 15.82 -0.44
CA VAL A 111 5.11 15.96 -0.41
C VAL A 111 4.71 17.32 -0.95
N CYS A 112 3.47 17.42 -1.43
CA CYS A 112 2.94 18.69 -1.90
C CYS A 112 1.55 18.92 -1.36
N THR A 113 1.31 20.13 -0.90
CA THR A 113 0.00 20.57 -0.42
C THR A 113 -0.42 21.85 -1.14
N LYS A 114 -1.68 21.92 -1.55
CA LYS A 114 -2.24 23.11 -2.24
C LYS A 114 -2.65 24.22 -1.26
N VAL A 115 -2.75 23.89 0.01
CA VAL A 115 -3.21 24.78 1.08
C VAL A 115 -2.28 24.61 2.27
N ASP A 116 -2.26 25.63 3.13
CA ASP A 116 -1.59 25.52 4.42
C ASP A 116 -2.25 24.40 5.25
N ILE A 117 -1.41 23.61 5.90
CA ILE A 117 -1.79 22.57 6.85
C ILE A 117 -1.40 23.07 8.22
N ASP A 118 -2.38 23.20 9.10
CA ASP A 118 -2.17 23.36 10.53
C ASP A 118 -3.09 22.38 11.25
N ASP A 119 -2.53 21.25 11.70
CA ASP A 119 -3.26 20.22 12.43
C ASP A 119 -2.69 20.08 13.84
N PRO A 120 -3.35 20.66 14.86
CA PRO A 120 -2.92 20.59 16.25
C PRO A 120 -2.84 19.17 16.81
N LYS A 121 -3.58 18.19 16.26
CA LYS A 121 -3.59 16.80 16.74
C LYS A 121 -2.39 16.01 16.23
N SER A 122 -1.94 16.29 15.01
CA SER A 122 -0.71 15.70 14.47
C SER A 122 0.53 16.54 14.78
N HIS A 123 0.36 17.80 15.17
CA HIS A 123 1.40 18.83 15.30
C HIS A 123 2.14 19.10 13.99
N LEU A 124 1.47 18.90 12.84
CA LEU A 124 1.99 19.29 11.54
C LEU A 124 1.59 20.74 11.26
N VAL A 125 2.59 21.57 10.96
CA VAL A 125 2.42 22.89 10.36
C VAL A 125 3.21 22.91 9.07
N LEU A 126 2.55 23.14 7.94
CA LEU A 126 3.15 23.13 6.62
C LEU A 126 2.48 24.16 5.73
N SER A 127 3.22 25.09 5.13
CA SER A 127 2.64 26.03 4.17
C SER A 127 2.26 25.33 2.86
N ALA A 128 1.41 25.96 2.05
CA ALA A 128 1.18 25.56 0.67
C ALA A 128 2.52 25.46 -0.10
N GLY A 129 2.66 24.44 -0.94
CA GLY A 129 3.85 24.20 -1.75
C GLY A 129 4.40 22.77 -1.67
N THR A 130 5.64 22.62 -2.15
CA THR A 130 6.39 21.35 -2.12
C THR A 130 7.38 21.36 -0.96
N HIS A 131 7.41 20.28 -0.20
CA HIS A 131 8.28 20.14 0.98
C HIS A 131 8.91 18.77 1.02
N THR A 132 10.17 18.69 1.42
CA THR A 132 10.83 17.41 1.72
C THR A 132 10.70 17.15 3.21
N LEU A 133 9.88 16.17 3.57
CA LEU A 133 9.62 15.82 4.97
C LEU A 133 10.62 14.80 5.48
N ASP A 134 11.17 15.04 6.67
CA ASP A 134 11.90 14.02 7.42
C ASP A 134 10.95 12.96 8.01
N GLY A 135 11.50 11.95 8.69
CA GLY A 135 10.72 10.84 9.24
C GLY A 135 9.66 11.24 10.26
N ILE A 136 9.92 12.27 11.07
CA ILE A 136 8.97 12.75 12.07
C ILE A 136 7.89 13.58 11.37
N GLU A 137 8.27 14.51 10.50
CA GLU A 137 7.34 15.33 9.74
C GLU A 137 6.44 14.48 8.85
N ALA A 138 7.01 13.46 8.19
CA ALA A 138 6.27 12.50 7.39
C ALA A 138 5.23 11.74 8.23
N LEU A 139 5.59 11.35 9.46
CA LEU A 139 4.66 10.67 10.36
C LEU A 139 3.51 11.60 10.77
N LYS A 140 3.81 12.87 11.05
CA LYS A 140 2.79 13.89 11.32
C LYS A 140 1.88 14.07 10.09
N TYR A 141 2.46 14.16 8.90
CA TYR A 141 1.74 14.31 7.62
C TYR A 141 0.73 13.19 7.36
N VAL A 142 1.16 11.92 7.43
CA VAL A 142 0.24 10.79 7.17
C VAL A 142 -0.83 10.60 8.26
N ARG A 143 -0.63 11.19 9.44
CA ARG A 143 -1.59 11.21 10.56
C ARG A 143 -2.52 12.41 10.56
N THR A 144 -2.27 13.42 9.72
CA THR A 144 -3.02 14.67 9.68
C THR A 144 -4.43 14.46 9.12
N ARG A 145 -5.44 14.89 9.89
CA ARG A 145 -6.88 14.69 9.62
C ARG A 145 -7.64 16.01 9.56
N ASP A 146 -7.23 17.00 10.35
CA ASP A 146 -8.09 18.13 10.70
C ASP A 146 -7.53 19.44 10.14
N PHE A 147 -7.62 19.65 8.83
CA PHE A 147 -7.27 20.95 8.22
C PHE A 147 -8.08 21.31 6.97
N ASP A 148 -8.50 20.33 6.16
CA ASP A 148 -9.15 20.57 4.87
C ASP A 148 -10.68 20.34 4.87
N GLY A 149 -11.26 19.94 6.00
CA GLY A 149 -12.69 19.58 6.10
C GLY A 149 -13.06 18.30 5.34
N ARG A 150 -12.09 17.58 4.77
CA ARG A 150 -12.30 16.34 3.98
C ARG A 150 -12.07 15.07 4.79
N GLY A 151 -11.65 15.20 6.06
CA GLY A 151 -11.53 14.13 7.04
C GLY A 151 -10.78 12.90 6.49
N ASP A 152 -11.43 11.74 6.57
CA ASP A 152 -10.84 10.45 6.19
C ASP A 152 -10.59 10.32 4.68
N ILE A 153 -11.37 10.99 3.82
CA ILE A 153 -11.16 11.00 2.36
C ILE A 153 -9.90 11.79 2.02
N GLY A 154 -9.72 12.97 2.63
CA GLY A 154 -8.50 13.76 2.49
C GLY A 154 -7.27 12.98 2.95
N ARG A 155 -7.40 12.27 4.08
CA ARG A 155 -6.33 11.40 4.60
C ARG A 155 -5.98 10.29 3.60
N MET A 156 -6.96 9.59 3.04
CA MET A 156 -6.72 8.52 2.05
C MET A 156 -5.93 9.05 0.84
N GLN A 157 -6.32 10.22 0.31
CA GLN A 157 -5.61 10.83 -0.82
C GLN A 157 -4.17 11.20 -0.47
N ARG A 158 -3.93 11.78 0.71
CA ARG A 158 -2.57 12.10 1.18
C ARG A 158 -1.72 10.85 1.41
N GLN A 159 -2.29 9.79 1.96
CA GLN A 159 -1.58 8.52 2.16
C GLN A 159 -1.18 7.88 0.82
N GLN A 160 -2.08 7.90 -0.18
CA GLN A 160 -1.77 7.46 -1.54
C GLN A 160 -0.65 8.30 -2.15
N GLN A 161 -0.76 9.64 -2.07
CA GLN A 161 0.26 10.55 -2.57
C GLN A 161 1.61 10.33 -1.89
N PHE A 162 1.62 10.24 -0.55
CA PHE A 162 2.82 9.99 0.23
C PHE A 162 3.46 8.66 -0.16
N MET A 163 2.66 7.60 -0.32
CA MET A 163 3.16 6.29 -0.75
C MET A 163 3.73 6.35 -2.17
N SER A 164 3.09 7.04 -3.11
CA SER A 164 3.65 7.29 -4.44
C SER A 164 4.99 8.03 -4.36
N SER A 165 5.13 9.02 -3.47
CA SER A 165 6.41 9.71 -3.25
C SER A 165 7.48 8.80 -2.65
N VAL A 166 7.14 7.95 -1.68
CA VAL A 166 8.04 6.93 -1.10
C VAL A 166 8.55 6.00 -2.19
N ILE A 167 7.65 5.45 -3.00
CA ILE A 167 7.98 4.50 -4.06
C ILE A 167 8.84 5.19 -5.12
N LYS A 168 8.49 6.41 -5.54
CA LYS A 168 9.31 7.20 -6.46
C LYS A 168 10.71 7.46 -5.93
N LYS A 169 10.85 7.81 -4.64
CA LYS A 169 12.15 8.05 -4.01
C LYS A 169 12.97 6.76 -3.93
N ALA A 170 12.37 5.67 -3.48
CA ALA A 170 13.00 4.36 -3.36
C ALA A 170 13.42 3.77 -4.71
N THR A 171 12.64 4.00 -5.76
CA THR A 171 12.92 3.56 -7.14
C THR A 171 13.72 4.58 -7.95
N SER A 172 14.08 5.72 -7.36
CA SER A 172 14.87 6.73 -8.07
C SER A 172 16.27 6.19 -8.38
N THR A 173 16.76 6.54 -9.56
CA THR A 173 18.08 6.13 -10.05
C THR A 173 19.20 6.44 -9.05
N GLY A 174 19.08 7.53 -8.27
CA GLY A 174 20.06 7.91 -7.25
C GLY A 174 20.09 7.03 -6.00
N VAL A 175 18.98 6.35 -5.66
CA VAL A 175 18.93 5.35 -4.58
C VAL A 175 19.32 3.98 -5.16
N LEU A 176 18.70 3.54 -6.25
CA LEU A 176 18.94 2.22 -6.85
C LEU A 176 20.35 1.99 -7.40
N LEU A 177 21.04 3.06 -7.85
CA LEU A 177 22.42 2.95 -8.34
C LEU A 177 23.47 3.15 -7.24
N ASN A 178 23.07 3.51 -6.01
CA ASN A 178 23.99 3.70 -4.90
C ASN A 178 23.92 2.49 -3.94
N PRO A 179 24.86 1.54 -4.02
CA PRO A 179 24.84 0.33 -3.21
C PRO A 179 24.91 0.60 -1.70
N ILE A 180 25.58 1.69 -1.29
CA ILE A 180 25.65 2.09 0.12
C ILE A 180 24.29 2.60 0.60
N LYS A 181 23.59 3.41 -0.20
CA LYS A 181 22.24 3.91 0.15
C LYS A 181 21.22 2.79 0.22
N ILE A 182 21.25 1.83 -0.71
CA ILE A 182 20.38 0.65 -0.65
C ILE A 182 20.65 -0.14 0.63
N VAL A 183 21.91 -0.48 0.92
CA VAL A 183 22.24 -1.26 2.12
C VAL A 183 21.83 -0.52 3.40
N ASN A 184 22.09 0.79 3.49
CA ASN A 184 21.69 1.59 4.64
C ASN A 184 20.16 1.70 4.79
N PHE A 185 19.45 1.88 3.67
CA PHE A 185 17.98 1.84 3.64
C PHE A 185 17.45 0.49 4.10
N MET A 186 17.98 -0.61 3.58
CA MET A 186 17.56 -1.95 3.95
C MET A 186 17.86 -2.24 5.42
N ASN A 187 19.05 -1.93 5.93
CA ASN A 187 19.40 -2.13 7.33
C ASN A 187 18.49 -1.29 8.27
N ALA A 188 18.21 -0.03 7.92
CA ALA A 188 17.32 0.83 8.69
C ALA A 188 15.85 0.35 8.63
N ALA A 189 15.40 -0.11 7.45
CA ALA A 189 14.06 -0.66 7.27
C ALA A 189 13.91 -1.98 8.03
N ILE A 190 14.82 -2.93 7.83
CA ILE A 190 14.77 -4.29 8.36
C ILE A 190 14.87 -4.29 9.90
N SER A 191 15.74 -3.47 10.48
CA SER A 191 15.90 -3.40 11.95
C SER A 191 14.67 -2.86 12.69
N THR A 192 13.69 -2.31 11.97
CA THR A 192 12.55 -1.59 12.57
C THR A 192 11.18 -2.16 12.16
N ILE A 193 11.20 -3.22 11.35
CA ILE A 193 10.01 -3.97 10.92
C ILE A 193 9.94 -5.31 11.66
N LYS A 194 8.72 -5.82 11.83
CA LYS A 194 8.51 -7.23 12.17
C LYS A 194 8.19 -7.98 10.90
N MET A 195 8.81 -9.14 10.73
CA MET A 195 8.62 -10.02 9.58
C MET A 195 8.01 -11.35 10.02
N ASP A 196 7.43 -12.10 9.08
CA ASP A 196 7.06 -13.49 9.33
C ASP A 196 8.29 -14.39 9.55
N GLU A 197 8.07 -15.56 10.17
CA GLU A 197 9.15 -16.49 10.52
C GLU A 197 9.95 -17.02 9.30
N ASN A 198 9.41 -16.91 8.08
CA ASN A 198 10.03 -17.42 6.86
C ASN A 198 10.67 -16.32 6.00
N LEU A 199 10.70 -15.07 6.46
CA LEU A 199 11.34 -13.96 5.76
C LEU A 199 12.56 -13.47 6.55
N SER A 200 13.75 -13.66 5.99
CA SER A 200 15.00 -13.17 6.57
C SER A 200 15.46 -11.84 5.97
N GLU A 201 16.40 -11.17 6.65
CA GLU A 201 17.07 -9.98 6.12
C GLU A 201 17.79 -10.27 4.79
N GLY A 202 18.35 -11.47 4.66
CA GLY A 202 19.03 -11.93 3.45
C GLY A 202 18.09 -12.08 2.26
N ASP A 203 16.88 -12.61 2.49
CA ASP A 203 15.86 -12.75 1.45
C ASP A 203 15.43 -11.38 0.90
N LEU A 204 15.28 -10.38 1.78
CA LEU A 204 14.97 -9.01 1.39
C LEU A 204 16.12 -8.36 0.60
N LEU A 205 17.37 -8.59 0.99
CA LEU A 205 18.54 -8.12 0.25
C LEU A 205 18.65 -8.76 -1.14
N ASP A 206 18.37 -10.06 -1.24
CA ASP A 206 18.41 -10.78 -2.52
C ASP A 206 17.25 -10.36 -3.43
N LEU A 207 16.06 -10.12 -2.87
CA LEU A 207 14.95 -9.52 -3.58
C LEU A 207 15.33 -8.12 -4.12
N ALA A 208 15.93 -7.27 -3.29
CA ALA A 208 16.38 -5.95 -3.72
C ALA A 208 17.41 -6.02 -4.87
N LYS A 209 18.35 -6.97 -4.82
CA LYS A 209 19.31 -7.20 -5.93
C LYS A 209 18.60 -7.63 -7.21
N GLN A 210 17.64 -8.55 -7.12
CA GLN A 210 16.86 -9.02 -8.28
C GLN A 210 16.01 -7.89 -8.89
N MET A 211 15.53 -6.97 -8.06
CA MET A 211 14.74 -5.81 -8.49
C MET A 211 15.59 -4.65 -9.04
N ARG A 212 16.92 -4.72 -9.03
CA ARG A 212 17.79 -3.62 -9.51
C ARG A 212 17.54 -3.24 -10.98
N GLY A 213 17.08 -4.19 -11.79
CA GLY A 213 16.70 -3.96 -13.20
C GLY A 213 15.28 -3.42 -13.40
N LEU A 214 14.50 -3.26 -12.32
CA LEU A 214 13.12 -2.81 -12.38
C LEU A 214 13.07 -1.30 -12.62
N SER A 215 12.64 -0.89 -13.81
CA SER A 215 12.43 0.53 -14.10
C SER A 215 11.20 1.07 -13.36
N SER A 216 11.22 2.35 -13.00
CA SER A 216 10.10 3.02 -12.31
C SER A 216 8.79 3.00 -13.12
N GLY A 217 8.86 2.87 -14.45
CA GLY A 217 7.69 2.68 -15.32
C GLY A 217 7.01 1.31 -15.19
N ASN A 218 7.73 0.30 -14.67
CA ASN A 218 7.21 -1.05 -14.44
C ASN A 218 6.71 -1.27 -13.00
N VAL A 219 6.87 -0.27 -12.13
CA VAL A 219 6.28 -0.24 -10.80
C VAL A 219 4.98 0.54 -10.87
N ARG A 220 3.87 -0.14 -10.60
CA ARG A 220 2.55 0.49 -10.57
C ARG A 220 1.99 0.54 -9.16
N THR A 221 1.28 1.62 -8.89
CA THR A 221 0.61 1.88 -7.61
C THR A 221 -0.85 2.12 -7.90
N LEU A 222 -1.71 1.60 -7.03
CA LEU A 222 -3.15 1.79 -7.13
C LEU A 222 -3.79 1.63 -5.76
N THR A 223 -5.02 2.11 -5.64
CA THR A 223 -5.93 1.66 -4.58
C THR A 223 -6.87 0.65 -5.19
N VAL A 224 -7.24 -0.36 -4.42
CA VAL A 224 -8.29 -1.29 -4.81
C VAL A 224 -9.51 -0.51 -5.36
N PRO A 225 -10.09 -0.89 -6.51
CA PRO A 225 -11.26 -0.23 -7.07
C PRO A 225 -12.39 -0.13 -6.05
N LEU A 226 -12.98 1.06 -5.92
CA LEU A 226 -14.00 1.37 -4.92
C LEU A 226 -15.33 1.69 -5.60
N SER A 227 -16.42 1.05 -5.17
CA SER A 227 -17.78 1.42 -5.55
C SER A 227 -18.31 2.54 -4.65
N ASN A 228 -17.94 2.54 -3.37
CA ASN A 228 -18.33 3.55 -2.41
C ASN A 228 -17.25 3.80 -1.36
N ALA A 229 -16.67 5.00 -1.36
CA ALA A 229 -15.67 5.40 -0.38
C ALA A 229 -16.26 5.86 0.97
N ASN A 230 -17.58 6.08 1.04
CA ASN A 230 -18.30 6.63 2.21
C ASN A 230 -19.57 5.82 2.53
N GLY A 231 -19.48 4.49 2.45
CA GLY A 231 -20.57 3.60 2.85
C GLY A 231 -20.89 3.73 4.33
N ASN A 232 -22.10 3.35 4.72
CA ASN A 232 -22.49 3.27 6.13
C ASN A 232 -23.23 1.95 6.37
N VAL A 233 -22.77 1.17 7.36
CA VAL A 233 -23.40 -0.08 7.74
C VAL A 233 -23.87 0.01 9.20
N PRO A 234 -25.17 -0.23 9.48
CA PRO A 234 -25.69 -0.25 10.84
C PRO A 234 -24.87 -1.17 11.75
N GLY A 235 -24.48 -0.67 12.93
CA GLY A 235 -23.66 -1.41 13.90
C GLY A 235 -22.15 -1.41 13.63
N ILE A 236 -21.69 -0.97 12.45
CA ILE A 236 -20.25 -0.82 12.11
C ILE A 236 -19.88 0.66 11.91
N GLY A 237 -20.77 1.45 11.31
CA GLY A 237 -20.57 2.86 10.99
C GLY A 237 -20.04 3.08 9.56
N SER A 238 -19.24 4.13 9.39
CA SER A 238 -18.67 4.49 8.07
C SER A 238 -17.67 3.45 7.58
N VAL A 239 -17.80 2.99 6.34
CA VAL A 239 -16.96 1.97 5.71
C VAL A 239 -16.60 2.34 4.27
N VAL A 240 -15.59 1.67 3.74
CA VAL A 240 -15.22 1.69 2.32
C VAL A 240 -15.69 0.37 1.69
N ILE A 241 -16.26 0.44 0.49
CA ILE A 241 -16.79 -0.72 -0.23
C ILE A 241 -16.06 -0.83 -1.57
N TRP A 242 -15.52 -2.01 -1.85
CA TRP A 242 -14.86 -2.28 -3.12
C TRP A 242 -15.86 -2.33 -4.27
N ASP A 243 -15.40 -2.01 -5.46
CA ASP A 243 -16.12 -2.35 -6.68
C ASP A 243 -15.94 -3.85 -6.93
N GLU A 244 -17.00 -4.63 -6.77
CA GLU A 244 -16.93 -6.09 -6.83
C GLU A 244 -16.36 -6.57 -8.16
N GLN A 245 -16.86 -6.06 -9.28
CA GLN A 245 -16.42 -6.48 -10.61
C GLN A 245 -14.96 -6.12 -10.87
N LEU A 246 -14.57 -4.87 -10.64
CA LEU A 246 -13.20 -4.42 -10.90
C LEU A 246 -12.20 -5.01 -9.89
N SER A 247 -12.57 -5.16 -8.61
CA SER A 247 -11.69 -5.76 -7.62
C SER A 247 -11.48 -7.25 -7.86
N THR A 248 -12.53 -8.02 -8.21
CA THR A 248 -12.38 -9.43 -8.61
C THR A 248 -11.47 -9.59 -9.83
N GLU A 249 -11.62 -8.72 -10.84
CA GLU A 249 -10.71 -8.74 -12.00
C GLU A 249 -9.26 -8.41 -11.59
N LEU A 250 -9.07 -7.38 -10.76
CA LEU A 250 -7.75 -7.00 -10.23
C LEU A 250 -7.07 -8.18 -9.54
N TRP A 251 -7.76 -8.84 -8.61
CA TRP A 251 -7.20 -9.97 -7.86
C TRP A 251 -6.92 -11.18 -8.74
N THR A 252 -7.77 -11.44 -9.74
CA THR A 252 -7.53 -12.50 -10.71
C THR A 252 -6.26 -12.23 -11.51
N ARG A 253 -6.07 -11.00 -12.01
CA ARG A 253 -4.84 -10.62 -12.72
C ARG A 253 -3.59 -10.73 -11.86
N ILE A 254 -3.66 -10.33 -10.59
CA ILE A 254 -2.52 -10.48 -9.66
C ILE A 254 -2.21 -11.96 -9.42
N ARG A 255 -3.23 -12.78 -9.16
CA ARG A 255 -3.09 -14.22 -8.93
C ARG A 255 -2.44 -14.94 -10.12
N ASP A 256 -2.84 -14.56 -11.32
CA ASP A 256 -2.39 -15.19 -12.56
C ASP A 256 -1.09 -14.56 -13.12
N ASP A 257 -0.47 -13.64 -12.38
CA ASP A 257 0.71 -12.87 -12.78
C ASP A 257 0.53 -12.12 -14.13
N ALA A 258 -0.68 -11.62 -14.37
CA ALA A 258 -1.06 -10.90 -15.57
C ALA A 258 -0.76 -9.38 -15.49
N ALA A 259 -0.75 -8.72 -16.64
CA ALA A 259 -0.63 -7.26 -16.71
C ALA A 259 -1.90 -6.58 -16.15
N LEU A 260 -1.74 -5.50 -15.38
CA LEU A 260 -2.88 -4.70 -14.90
C LEU A 260 -3.42 -3.72 -15.94
N VAL A 261 -2.68 -3.46 -17.00
CA VAL A 261 -3.10 -2.60 -18.11
C VAL A 261 -3.23 -3.43 -19.37
N ASP A 262 -4.25 -3.12 -20.16
CA ASP A 262 -4.51 -3.76 -21.44
C ASP A 262 -3.85 -2.94 -22.55
N GLU A 263 -3.02 -3.58 -23.39
CA GLU A 263 -2.49 -2.98 -24.61
C GLU A 263 -3.36 -3.42 -25.78
N VAL A 264 -4.10 -2.46 -26.34
CA VAL A 264 -5.01 -2.72 -27.46
C VAL A 264 -4.44 -2.07 -28.71
N THR A 265 -4.08 -2.88 -29.70
CA THR A 265 -3.72 -2.38 -31.03
C THR A 265 -4.98 -2.35 -31.90
N PRO A 266 -5.46 -1.18 -32.36
CA PRO A 266 -6.61 -1.11 -33.25
C PRO A 266 -6.34 -1.91 -34.53
N SER A 267 -7.36 -2.60 -35.04
CA SER A 267 -7.27 -3.23 -36.36
C SER A 267 -7.05 -2.15 -37.42
N PRO A 268 -6.09 -2.31 -38.35
CA PRO A 268 -5.81 -1.30 -39.35
C PRO A 268 -7.05 -1.03 -40.21
N SER A 269 -7.46 0.23 -40.28
CA SER A 269 -8.50 0.66 -41.23
C SER A 269 -7.95 0.56 -42.65
N ALA A 270 -8.75 0.04 -43.58
CA ALA A 270 -8.37 -0.18 -44.98
C ALA A 270 -7.94 1.10 -45.75
N SER A 271 -8.05 2.28 -45.14
CA SER A 271 -7.67 3.58 -45.73
C SER A 271 -6.47 4.29 -45.07
N SER A 272 -5.77 3.70 -44.08
CA SER A 272 -4.61 4.35 -43.45
C SER A 272 -3.29 3.64 -43.75
N SER A 273 -2.31 4.38 -44.30
CA SER A 273 -0.92 3.91 -44.52
C SER A 273 -0.03 3.98 -43.27
N ALA A 274 -0.58 4.35 -42.11
CA ALA A 274 0.15 4.45 -40.85
C ALA A 274 -0.11 3.23 -39.96
N SER A 275 0.95 2.61 -39.44
CA SER A 275 0.84 1.55 -38.43
C SER A 275 0.12 2.09 -37.19
N ALA A 276 -0.97 1.42 -36.79
CA ALA A 276 -1.75 1.80 -35.61
C ALA A 276 -0.88 1.65 -34.34
N LYS A 277 -0.75 2.73 -33.57
CA LYS A 277 -0.04 2.69 -32.28
C LYS A 277 -0.92 1.97 -31.24
N PRO A 278 -0.34 1.12 -30.37
CA PRO A 278 -1.06 0.53 -29.26
C PRO A 278 -1.65 1.61 -28.35
N VAL A 279 -2.88 1.39 -27.90
CA VAL A 279 -3.56 2.21 -26.90
C VAL A 279 -3.55 1.45 -25.57
N ILE A 280 -3.08 2.11 -24.51
CA ILE A 280 -3.10 1.54 -23.15
C ILE A 280 -4.45 1.84 -22.52
N VAL A 281 -5.17 0.80 -22.12
CA VAL A 281 -6.41 0.91 -21.35
C VAL A 281 -6.11 0.49 -19.91
N ASP A 282 -6.22 1.45 -18.99
CA ASP A 282 -6.02 1.23 -17.57
C ASP A 282 -7.34 1.42 -16.80
N LYS A 283 -8.08 0.32 -16.65
CA LYS A 283 -9.36 0.30 -15.94
C LYS A 283 -9.22 0.46 -14.42
N PHE A 284 -8.04 0.16 -13.87
CA PHE A 284 -7.77 0.25 -12.42
C PHE A 284 -7.22 1.63 -12.02
N LYS A 285 -7.01 2.52 -12.99
CA LYS A 285 -6.47 3.88 -12.79
C LYS A 285 -5.13 3.82 -12.06
N THR A 286 -4.26 2.90 -12.47
CA THR A 286 -2.93 2.76 -11.89
C THR A 286 -2.07 3.99 -12.19
N ARG A 287 -1.07 4.20 -11.33
CA ARG A 287 -0.02 5.20 -11.51
C ARG A 287 1.33 4.54 -11.54
N THR A 288 2.21 4.98 -12.43
CA THR A 288 3.60 4.54 -12.45
C THR A 288 4.43 5.28 -11.41
N ALA A 289 5.45 4.65 -10.86
CA ALA A 289 6.35 5.30 -9.90
C ALA A 289 7.15 6.48 -10.51
N SER A 290 7.19 6.59 -11.84
CA SER A 290 7.76 7.74 -12.56
C SER A 290 6.88 8.99 -12.53
N GLU A 291 5.58 8.86 -12.28
CA GLU A 291 4.67 10.01 -12.25
C GLU A 291 5.05 11.00 -11.15
N ASN A 292 4.78 12.29 -11.38
CA ASN A 292 4.96 13.28 -10.33
C ASN A 292 3.80 13.14 -9.33
N PRO A 293 4.03 12.69 -8.08
CA PRO A 293 2.97 12.60 -7.07
C PRO A 293 2.35 13.97 -6.77
N CYS A 294 3.05 15.06 -7.11
CA CYS A 294 2.60 16.43 -6.94
C CYS A 294 1.92 17.04 -8.18
N GLY A 295 1.88 16.35 -9.32
CA GLY A 295 1.37 16.92 -10.57
C GLY A 295 2.00 18.29 -10.92
N ASP A 296 1.22 19.19 -11.50
CA ASP A 296 1.61 20.58 -11.84
C ASP A 296 1.41 21.58 -10.69
N ILE A 297 1.39 21.11 -9.43
CA ILE A 297 1.31 22.02 -8.28
C ILE A 297 2.60 22.86 -8.25
N LYS A 298 2.52 24.06 -8.84
CA LYS A 298 3.43 25.19 -8.60
C LYS A 298 2.98 25.93 -7.35
#